data_AF-A0A1M6TP29-F1
#
_entry.id   AF-A0A1M6TP29-F1
#
_cell.length_a   1.000
_cell.length_b   1.000
_cell.length_c   1.000
_cell.angle_alpha   90.00
_cell.angle_beta   90.00
_cell.angle_gamma   90.00
#
_symmetry.space_group_name_H-M   'P 1'
#
loop_
_entity.id
_entity.type
_entity.pdbx_description
1 polymer ?
#
loop_
_entity_poly.entity_id
_entity_poly.type
_entity_poly.pdbx_seq_one_letter_code
_entity_poly.pdbx_strand_id
1 'polypeptide(L)'
;MLLRGVVSTMNVVSNFDEFFDATVSGQPQVVKRDGDIIIVTSLNQMRELLTAYPLNYEYEVDEDGRFAGSICKIELIVADGATVEELRLNLANQLIEYANDYMSDFSRYFNAPNTRPHFPYALRVLLEDDIEAVASALRSVAEDSGETESGGNSSLGCVVDYVEKNKARHFGKVVKDNNAILKAQKDKN
;
A
#
# COMPACT_ATOMS: atom_id res chain seq x y z
N MET A 1 29.11 -10.80 -1.38
CA MET A 1 28.17 -9.66 -1.54
C MET A 1 28.88 -8.60 -2.36
N LEU A 2 28.24 -8.06 -3.41
CA LEU A 2 28.88 -7.18 -4.41
C LEU A 2 28.66 -5.67 -4.17
N LEU A 3 27.82 -5.29 -3.20
CA LEU A 3 27.66 -3.89 -2.78
C LEU A 3 28.97 -3.39 -2.18
N ARG A 4 29.52 -2.31 -2.74
CA ARG A 4 30.70 -1.60 -2.23
C ARG A 4 30.30 -0.73 -1.04
N GLY A 5 31.20 -0.56 -0.06
CA GLY A 5 30.99 0.37 1.06
C GLY A 5 30.32 -0.24 2.29
N VAL A 6 30.71 -1.46 2.70
CA VAL A 6 30.26 -2.02 3.99
C VAL A 6 30.96 -1.28 5.12
N VAL A 7 30.19 -0.53 5.92
CA VAL A 7 30.68 0.18 7.11
C VAL A 7 30.27 -0.57 8.38
N SER A 8 31.12 -0.51 9.41
CA SER A 8 30.78 -1.05 10.73
C SER A 8 29.90 -0.06 11.50
N THR A 9 29.08 -0.55 12.42
CA THR A 9 28.27 0.33 13.29
C THR A 9 29.12 1.33 14.07
N MET A 10 30.32 0.93 14.51
CA MET A 10 31.24 1.83 15.23
C MET A 10 31.70 2.99 14.34
N ASN A 11 31.97 2.74 13.06
CA ASN A 11 32.33 3.80 12.12
C ASN A 11 31.15 4.76 11.86
N VAL A 12 29.93 4.23 11.73
CA VAL A 12 28.71 5.04 11.60
C VAL A 12 28.52 5.93 12.82
N VAL A 13 28.67 5.41 14.04
CA VAL A 13 28.53 6.21 15.27
C VAL A 13 29.58 7.30 15.37
N SER A 14 30.84 7.00 15.00
CA SER A 14 31.92 7.98 15.05
C SER A 14 31.86 9.05 13.95
N ASN A 15 31.21 8.78 12.82
CA ASN A 15 31.17 9.65 11.65
C ASN A 15 29.73 9.81 11.12
N PHE A 16 28.78 9.99 12.04
CA PHE A 16 27.35 9.92 11.71
C PHE A 16 26.93 10.95 10.66
N ASP A 17 27.37 12.20 10.79
CA ASP A 17 27.01 13.27 9.85
C ASP A 17 27.53 12.98 8.44
N GLU A 18 28.81 12.60 8.32
CA GLU A 18 29.42 12.23 7.03
C GLU A 18 28.71 11.00 6.41
N PHE A 19 28.39 10.00 7.23
CA PHE A 19 27.64 8.82 6.79
C PHE A 19 26.23 9.19 6.29
N PHE A 20 25.54 10.07 7.01
CA PHE A 20 24.20 10.53 6.66
C PHE A 20 24.24 11.34 5.34
N ASP A 21 25.14 12.32 5.24
CA ASP A 21 25.31 13.15 4.05
C ASP A 21 25.67 12.30 2.82
N ALA A 22 26.56 11.32 2.97
CA ALA A 22 26.93 10.39 1.91
C ALA A 22 25.75 9.50 1.47
N THR A 23 24.87 9.13 2.39
CA THR A 23 23.67 8.32 2.08
C THR A 23 22.60 9.16 1.36
N VAL A 24 22.40 10.40 1.80
CA VAL A 24 21.39 11.31 1.22
C VAL A 24 21.81 11.79 -0.17
N SER A 25 23.05 12.22 -0.33
CA SER A 25 23.57 12.78 -1.58
C SER A 25 24.14 11.75 -2.56
N GLY A 26 24.47 10.56 -2.06
CA GLY A 26 25.16 9.52 -2.81
C GLY A 26 24.32 8.26 -3.03
N GLN A 27 24.95 7.10 -2.88
CA GLN A 27 24.36 5.77 -3.07
C GLN A 27 23.91 5.15 -1.73
N PRO A 28 22.98 4.18 -1.73
CA PRO A 28 22.65 3.40 -0.54
C PRO A 28 23.90 2.81 0.13
N GLN A 29 23.93 2.84 1.46
CA GLN A 29 25.05 2.35 2.26
C GLN A 29 24.68 1.04 2.95
N VAL A 30 25.68 0.20 3.20
CA VAL A 30 25.50 -1.08 3.89
C VAL A 30 26.17 -1.02 5.25
N VAL A 31 25.40 -1.23 6.32
CA VAL A 31 25.94 -1.28 7.68
C VAL A 31 25.90 -2.72 8.18
N LYS A 32 27.02 -3.20 8.73
CA LYS A 32 27.15 -4.56 9.28
C LYS A 32 27.40 -4.54 10.79
N ARG A 33 26.70 -5.42 11.52
CA ARG A 33 26.87 -5.66 12.95
C ARG A 33 26.66 -7.13 13.28
N ASP A 34 27.64 -7.78 13.91
CA ASP A 34 27.49 -9.12 14.53
C ASP A 34 26.87 -10.22 13.63
N GLY A 35 26.94 -10.08 12.30
CA GLY A 35 26.34 -11.00 11.33
C GLY A 35 25.11 -10.44 10.62
N ASP A 36 24.44 -9.46 11.22
CA ASP A 36 23.33 -8.71 10.63
C ASP A 36 23.84 -7.65 9.65
N ILE A 37 23.03 -7.41 8.62
CA ILE A 37 23.29 -6.44 7.56
C ILE A 37 22.02 -5.62 7.36
N ILE A 38 22.15 -4.30 7.44
CA ILE A 38 21.10 -3.37 7.05
C ILE A 38 21.55 -2.55 5.85
N ILE A 39 20.58 -2.12 5.05
CA ILE A 39 20.78 -1.17 3.97
C ILE A 39 20.13 0.15 4.40
N VAL A 40 20.90 1.22 4.33
CA VAL A 40 20.41 2.58 4.58
C VAL A 40 20.30 3.28 3.24
N THR A 41 19.14 3.88 2.98
CA THR A 41 18.82 4.53 1.73
C THR A 41 18.06 5.82 2.01
N SER A 42 18.21 6.81 1.13
CA SER A 42 17.46 8.05 1.26
C SER A 42 15.98 7.83 0.93
N LEU A 43 15.12 8.72 1.45
CA LEU A 43 13.69 8.67 1.16
C LEU A 43 13.40 8.70 -0.35
N ASN A 44 14.15 9.49 -1.13
CA ASN A 44 14.00 9.59 -2.58
C ASN A 44 14.34 8.27 -3.29
N GLN A 45 15.42 7.62 -2.89
CA GLN A 45 15.81 6.31 -3.42
C GLN A 45 14.77 5.23 -3.07
N MET A 46 14.23 5.26 -1.85
CA MET A 46 13.16 4.35 -1.45
C MET A 46 11.89 4.57 -2.27
N ARG A 47 11.50 5.84 -2.49
CA ARG A 47 10.35 6.16 -3.37
C ARG A 47 10.55 5.62 -4.78
N GLU A 48 11.75 5.77 -5.35
CA GLU A 48 12.09 5.22 -6.66
C GLU A 48 11.97 3.69 -6.69
N LEU A 49 12.50 3.00 -5.67
CA LEU A 49 12.40 1.54 -5.56
C LEU A 49 10.95 1.06 -5.47
N LEU A 50 10.09 1.82 -4.78
CA LEU A 50 8.69 1.48 -4.59
C LEU A 50 7.80 1.79 -5.81
N THR A 51 8.34 2.42 -6.87
CA THR A 51 7.62 2.56 -8.16
C THR A 51 7.29 1.20 -8.79
N ALA A 52 8.09 0.16 -8.50
CA ALA A 52 7.84 -1.21 -8.93
C ALA A 52 6.59 -1.85 -8.30
N TYR A 53 5.97 -1.20 -7.32
CA TYR A 53 4.79 -1.66 -6.59
C TYR A 53 3.63 -0.68 -6.76
N PRO A 54 3.01 -0.62 -7.96
CA PRO A 54 1.93 0.32 -8.23
C PRO A 54 0.70 0.01 -7.37
N LEU A 55 0.06 1.06 -6.85
CA LEU A 55 -1.20 0.97 -6.11
C LEU A 55 -2.35 0.97 -7.12
N ASN A 56 -2.70 -0.21 -7.61
CA ASN A 56 -3.79 -0.38 -8.56
C ASN A 56 -5.10 -0.71 -7.85
N TYR A 57 -6.18 -0.11 -8.33
CA TYR A 57 -7.54 -0.41 -7.90
C TYR A 57 -8.42 -0.74 -9.09
N GLU A 58 -9.48 -1.46 -8.80
CA GLU A 58 -10.53 -1.84 -9.73
C GLU A 58 -11.87 -1.48 -9.10
N TYR A 59 -12.86 -1.20 -9.93
CA TYR A 59 -14.19 -0.85 -9.45
C TYR A 59 -15.28 -1.30 -10.41
N GLU A 60 -16.48 -1.46 -9.88
CA GLU A 60 -17.72 -1.66 -10.60
C GLU A 60 -18.73 -0.57 -10.23
N VAL A 61 -19.74 -0.38 -11.07
CA VAL A 61 -20.87 0.52 -10.80
C VAL A 61 -22.08 -0.34 -10.48
N ASP A 62 -22.71 -0.09 -9.33
CA ASP A 62 -23.91 -0.80 -8.91
C ASP A 62 -25.17 -0.27 -9.63
N GLU A 63 -26.31 -0.94 -9.40
CA GLU A 63 -27.60 -0.58 -10.01
C GLU A 63 -28.09 0.83 -9.59
N ASP A 64 -27.63 1.33 -8.45
CA ASP A 64 -27.95 2.65 -7.89
C ASP A 64 -26.97 3.74 -8.36
N GLY A 65 -25.99 3.38 -9.19
CA GLY A 65 -24.97 4.29 -9.74
C GLY A 65 -23.82 4.61 -8.78
N ARG A 66 -23.67 3.88 -7.67
CA ARG A 66 -22.51 4.00 -6.77
C ARG A 66 -21.35 3.16 -7.31
N PHE A 67 -20.14 3.64 -7.03
CA PHE A 67 -18.90 2.99 -7.38
C PHE A 67 -18.44 2.14 -6.21
N ALA A 68 -18.18 0.85 -6.42
CA ALA A 68 -17.62 -0.04 -5.42
C ALA A 68 -16.32 -0.64 -5.95
N GLY A 69 -15.26 -0.64 -5.15
CA GLY A 69 -13.94 -1.07 -5.61
C GLY A 69 -13.03 -1.65 -4.54
N SER A 70 -11.91 -2.20 -5.00
CA SER A 70 -10.91 -2.88 -4.17
C SER A 70 -9.48 -2.58 -4.64
N ILE A 71 -8.50 -2.81 -3.76
CA ILE A 71 -7.08 -2.74 -4.11
C ILE A 71 -6.60 -4.10 -4.61
N CYS A 72 -6.12 -4.20 -5.85
CA CYS A 72 -5.83 -5.48 -6.50
C CYS A 72 -4.80 -6.34 -5.74
N LYS A 73 -3.87 -5.71 -5.02
CA LYS A 73 -2.79 -6.41 -4.29
C LYS A 73 -3.12 -6.65 -2.82
N ILE A 74 -4.18 -6.03 -2.32
CA ILE A 74 -4.63 -6.12 -0.92
C ILE A 74 -6.16 -6.20 -0.96
N GLU A 75 -6.68 -7.33 -1.44
CA GLU A 75 -8.11 -7.52 -1.76
C GLU A 75 -9.06 -7.33 -0.55
N LEU A 76 -8.54 -7.37 0.68
CA LEU A 76 -9.31 -7.09 1.90
C LEU A 76 -9.72 -5.60 2.03
N ILE A 77 -9.07 -4.70 1.27
CA ILE A 77 -9.39 -3.29 1.26
C ILE A 77 -10.45 -3.05 0.19
N VAL A 78 -11.64 -2.65 0.64
CA VAL A 78 -12.82 -2.46 -0.21
C VAL A 78 -13.57 -1.21 0.25
N ALA A 79 -13.97 -0.37 -0.69
CA ALA A 79 -14.73 0.84 -0.39
C ALA A 79 -15.77 1.12 -1.46
N ASP A 80 -16.66 2.07 -1.16
CA ASP A 80 -17.64 2.60 -2.10
C ASP A 80 -17.61 4.13 -2.13
N GLY A 81 -18.22 4.73 -3.15
CA GLY A 81 -18.36 6.18 -3.30
C GLY A 81 -19.45 6.55 -4.29
N ALA A 82 -20.04 7.73 -4.13
CA ALA A 82 -20.98 8.28 -5.11
C ALA A 82 -20.26 8.75 -6.39
N THR A 83 -18.96 9.01 -6.31
CA THR A 83 -18.08 9.28 -7.47
C THR A 83 -16.81 8.45 -7.38
N VAL A 84 -16.05 8.39 -8.48
CA VAL A 84 -14.73 7.73 -8.52
C VAL A 84 -13.76 8.40 -7.55
N GLU A 85 -13.81 9.73 -7.42
CA GLU A 85 -12.98 10.48 -6.49
C GLU A 85 -13.30 10.13 -5.03
N GLU A 86 -14.58 10.03 -4.67
CA GLU A 86 -14.99 9.58 -3.34
C GLU A 86 -14.55 8.15 -3.06
N LEU A 87 -14.70 7.25 -4.03
CA LEU A 87 -14.19 5.88 -3.93
C LEU A 87 -12.68 5.86 -3.67
N ARG A 88 -11.89 6.63 -4.43
CA ARG A 88 -10.43 6.69 -4.27
C ARG A 88 -10.02 7.20 -2.89
N LEU A 89 -10.70 8.22 -2.37
CA LEU A 89 -10.46 8.74 -1.02
C LEU A 89 -10.79 7.69 0.05
N ASN A 90 -11.90 6.98 -0.11
CA ASN A 90 -12.29 5.94 0.83
C ASN A 90 -11.33 4.73 0.80
N LEU A 91 -10.85 4.33 -0.38
CA LEU A 91 -9.79 3.32 -0.53
C LEU A 91 -8.47 3.79 0.10
N ALA A 92 -8.08 5.05 -0.12
CA ALA A 92 -6.87 5.64 0.45
C ALA A 92 -6.91 5.65 1.98
N ASN A 93 -8.05 6.02 2.57
CA ASN A 93 -8.26 5.96 4.02
C ASN A 93 -8.03 4.55 4.58
N GLN A 94 -8.68 3.54 4.00
CA GLN A 94 -8.49 2.16 4.45
C GLN A 94 -7.06 1.64 4.24
N LEU A 95 -6.39 2.05 3.17
CA LEU A 95 -4.98 1.75 2.93
C LEU A 95 -4.08 2.34 4.02
N ILE A 96 -4.33 3.59 4.43
CA ILE A 96 -3.56 4.25 5.50
C ILE A 96 -3.79 3.54 6.82
N GLU A 97 -5.03 3.22 7.17
CA GLU A 97 -5.36 2.45 8.38
C GLU A 97 -4.65 1.08 8.37
N TYR A 98 -4.78 0.33 7.27
CA TYR A 98 -4.12 -0.96 7.09
C TYR A 98 -2.59 -0.85 7.18
N ALA A 99 -1.98 0.17 6.58
CA ALA A 99 -0.53 0.35 6.60
C ALA A 99 -0.02 0.69 8.01
N ASN A 100 -0.76 1.49 8.77
CA ASN A 100 -0.45 1.78 10.18
C ASN A 100 -0.58 0.53 11.06
N ASP A 101 -1.63 -0.27 10.87
CA ASP A 101 -1.80 -1.56 11.55
C ASP A 101 -0.68 -2.53 11.19
N TYR A 102 -0.29 -2.57 9.90
CA TYR A 102 0.81 -3.39 9.41
C TYR A 102 2.11 -3.07 10.17
N MET A 103 2.45 -1.78 10.32
CA MET A 103 3.67 -1.38 11.02
C MET A 103 3.58 -1.56 12.54
N SER A 104 2.38 -1.37 13.12
CA SER A 104 2.16 -1.53 14.56
C SER A 104 2.31 -2.99 15.03
N ASP A 105 1.98 -3.96 14.17
CA ASP A 105 2.18 -5.39 14.40
C ASP A 105 3.05 -6.03 13.30
N PHE A 106 4.18 -5.38 12.99
CA PHE A 106 5.05 -5.74 11.86
C PHE A 106 5.43 -7.23 11.85
N SER A 107 5.76 -7.80 13.01
CA SER A 107 6.16 -9.21 13.11
C SER A 107 5.06 -10.16 12.65
N ARG A 108 3.80 -9.91 13.04
CA ARG A 108 2.66 -10.74 12.63
C ARG A 108 2.45 -10.66 11.12
N TYR A 109 2.38 -9.45 10.58
CA TYR A 109 2.06 -9.26 9.16
C TYR A 109 3.21 -9.68 8.24
N PHE A 110 4.46 -9.35 8.57
CA PHE A 110 5.63 -9.69 7.75
C PHE A 110 5.95 -11.18 7.77
N ASN A 111 5.64 -11.89 8.86
CA ASN A 111 5.91 -13.33 8.94
C ASN A 111 4.79 -14.20 8.35
N ALA A 112 3.56 -13.70 8.23
CA ALA A 112 2.45 -14.46 7.66
C ALA A 112 2.51 -14.55 6.11
N PRO A 113 2.30 -15.74 5.50
CA PRO A 113 2.46 -15.93 4.06
C PRO A 113 1.60 -15.03 3.18
N ASN A 114 0.36 -14.76 3.60
CA ASN A 114 -0.61 -14.01 2.80
C ASN A 114 -0.44 -12.50 2.91
N THR A 115 0.19 -12.00 3.98
CA THR A 115 0.35 -10.57 4.23
C THR A 115 1.78 -10.08 4.05
N ARG A 116 2.78 -10.96 4.10
CA ARG A 116 4.17 -10.63 3.80
C ARG A 116 4.33 -9.88 2.46
N PRO A 117 3.65 -10.27 1.36
CA PRO A 117 3.74 -9.54 0.09
C PRO A 117 3.17 -8.11 0.15
N HIS A 118 2.40 -7.76 1.19
CA HIS A 118 1.79 -6.44 1.34
C HIS A 118 2.79 -5.39 1.88
N PHE A 119 3.93 -5.81 2.43
CA PHE A 119 4.95 -4.91 2.99
C PHE A 119 5.32 -3.73 2.08
N PRO A 120 5.74 -3.94 0.81
CA PRO A 120 6.10 -2.82 -0.07
C PRO A 120 4.93 -1.84 -0.30
N TYR A 121 3.69 -2.33 -0.33
CA TYR A 121 2.50 -1.49 -0.49
C TYR A 121 2.17 -0.68 0.77
N ALA A 122 2.25 -1.31 1.94
CA ALA A 122 2.11 -0.62 3.22
C ALA A 122 3.17 0.48 3.37
N LEU A 123 4.42 0.17 3.02
CA LEU A 123 5.49 1.16 3.02
C LEU A 123 5.24 2.27 2.01
N ARG A 124 4.82 1.94 0.77
CA ARG A 124 4.51 2.93 -0.29
C ARG A 124 3.48 3.96 0.17
N VAL A 125 2.44 3.53 0.88
CA VAL A 125 1.38 4.40 1.45
C VAL A 125 1.96 5.31 2.52
N LEU A 126 2.77 4.78 3.43
CA LEU A 126 3.35 5.55 4.55
C LEU A 126 4.44 6.56 4.14
N LEU A 127 4.89 6.53 2.89
CA LEU A 127 5.82 7.54 2.34
C LEU A 127 5.11 8.75 1.71
N GLU A 128 3.78 8.73 1.65
CA GLU A 128 2.98 9.87 1.18
C GLU A 128 2.69 10.84 2.33
N ASP A 129 2.54 12.12 1.98
CA ASP A 129 2.42 13.19 2.98
C ASP A 129 1.01 13.28 3.60
N ASP A 130 -0.02 12.91 2.83
CA ASP A 130 -1.42 12.96 3.25
C ASP A 130 -2.31 11.99 2.44
N ILE A 131 -3.60 11.93 2.81
CA ILE A 131 -4.61 11.10 2.15
C ILE A 131 -4.79 11.44 0.67
N GLU A 132 -4.70 12.72 0.30
CA GLU A 132 -4.90 13.17 -1.08
C GLU A 132 -3.75 12.67 -1.97
N ALA A 133 -2.53 12.67 -1.45
CA ALA A 133 -1.37 12.09 -2.12
C ALA A 133 -1.52 10.57 -2.32
N VAL A 134 -2.00 9.83 -1.31
CA VAL A 134 -2.31 8.40 -1.43
C VAL A 134 -3.41 8.16 -2.46
N ALA A 135 -4.51 8.92 -2.40
CA ALA A 135 -5.62 8.82 -3.34
C ALA A 135 -5.15 9.11 -4.76
N SER A 136 -4.30 10.11 -4.97
CA SER A 136 -3.69 10.49 -6.25
C SER A 136 -2.78 9.38 -6.81
N ALA A 137 -2.07 8.66 -5.95
CA ALA A 137 -1.20 7.55 -6.34
C ALA A 137 -1.97 6.29 -6.82
N LEU A 138 -3.27 6.17 -6.51
CA LEU A 138 -4.12 5.09 -6.97
C LEU A 138 -4.37 5.16 -8.48
N ARG A 139 -4.15 4.05 -9.19
CA ARG A 139 -4.38 3.92 -10.63
C ARG A 139 -5.48 2.91 -10.92
N SER A 140 -6.45 3.30 -11.74
CA SER A 140 -7.50 2.39 -12.19
C SER A 140 -6.92 1.42 -13.21
N VAL A 141 -7.20 0.12 -13.07
CA VAL A 141 -6.82 -0.88 -14.08
C VAL A 141 -7.54 -0.66 -15.42
N ALA A 142 -8.67 0.07 -15.43
CA ALA A 142 -9.42 0.37 -16.65
C ALA A 142 -8.76 1.44 -17.56
N GLU A 143 -7.81 2.21 -17.05
CA GLU A 143 -7.16 3.30 -17.81
C GLU A 143 -5.97 2.82 -18.66
N ASP A 144 -5.45 1.61 -18.44
CA ASP A 144 -4.32 1.04 -19.18
C ASP A 144 -4.74 0.26 -20.45
N SER A 145 -6.04 0.11 -20.73
CA SER A 145 -6.55 -0.58 -21.93
C SER A 145 -6.79 0.38 -23.10
N GLY A 146 -5.70 0.91 -23.68
CA GLY A 146 -5.68 1.35 -25.08
C GLY A 146 -5.41 0.15 -26.00
N GLU A 147 -6.21 -0.02 -27.05
CA GLU A 147 -6.31 -1.16 -27.98
C GLU A 147 -5.00 -1.89 -28.39
N THR A 148 -4.95 -3.23 -28.28
CA THR A 148 -4.90 -4.18 -29.42
C THR A 148 -5.01 -5.64 -28.95
N GLU A 149 -5.78 -6.45 -29.68
CA GLU A 149 -5.78 -7.92 -29.58
C GLU A 149 -4.39 -8.51 -29.79
N SER A 150 -3.95 -9.42 -28.89
CA SER A 150 -3.24 -10.67 -29.19
C SER A 150 -2.52 -11.21 -27.95
N GLY A 151 -3.09 -12.26 -27.35
CA GLY A 151 -2.34 -13.38 -26.77
C GLY A 151 -1.53 -13.14 -25.48
N GLY A 152 -1.98 -13.76 -24.39
CA GLY A 152 -1.11 -14.17 -23.29
C GLY A 152 -1.61 -13.75 -21.91
N ASN A 153 -2.26 -14.70 -21.23
CA ASN A 153 -2.67 -14.66 -19.82
C ASN A 153 -1.85 -13.71 -18.92
N SER A 154 -2.45 -12.60 -18.51
CA SER A 154 -2.10 -11.96 -17.24
C SER A 154 -3.30 -11.23 -16.62
N SER A 155 -3.53 -11.55 -15.34
CA SER A 155 -4.11 -10.68 -14.30
C SER A 155 -5.55 -10.14 -14.40
N LEU A 156 -6.43 -10.67 -15.24
CA LEU A 156 -7.88 -10.36 -15.21
C LEU A 156 -8.66 -10.94 -14.01
N GLY A 157 -7.99 -11.22 -12.88
CA GLY A 157 -8.49 -12.09 -11.82
C GLY A 157 -9.02 -11.43 -10.54
N CYS A 158 -8.86 -10.13 -10.32
CA CYS A 158 -9.10 -9.58 -8.97
C CYS A 158 -10.57 -9.21 -8.65
N VAL A 159 -11.39 -8.74 -9.61
CA VAL A 159 -12.83 -8.47 -9.31
C VAL A 159 -13.65 -9.76 -9.28
N VAL A 160 -13.39 -10.67 -10.23
CA VAL A 160 -14.35 -11.73 -10.60
C VAL A 160 -14.58 -12.72 -9.46
N ASP A 161 -13.55 -13.02 -8.66
CA ASP A 161 -13.68 -14.03 -7.60
C ASP A 161 -14.29 -13.50 -6.29
N TYR A 162 -14.09 -12.22 -5.94
CA TYR A 162 -14.54 -11.69 -4.64
C TYR A 162 -15.97 -11.16 -4.68
N VAL A 163 -16.36 -10.41 -5.72
CA VAL A 163 -17.71 -9.86 -5.86
C VAL A 163 -18.73 -10.97 -6.12
N GLU A 164 -18.40 -11.95 -6.99
CA GLU A 164 -19.30 -13.08 -7.25
C GLU A 164 -19.50 -13.99 -6.02
N LYS A 165 -18.47 -14.20 -5.19
CA LYS A 165 -18.58 -15.01 -3.96
C LYS A 165 -19.29 -14.29 -2.81
N ASN A 166 -19.22 -12.95 -2.74
CA ASN A 166 -19.66 -12.20 -1.56
C ASN A 166 -20.87 -11.27 -1.77
N LYS A 167 -21.41 -11.18 -3.00
CA LYS A 167 -22.59 -10.36 -3.38
C LYS A 167 -23.78 -10.45 -2.41
N ALA A 168 -23.98 -11.59 -1.73
CA ALA A 168 -25.13 -11.82 -0.86
C ALA A 168 -24.86 -11.78 0.66
N ARG A 169 -23.60 -11.82 1.14
CA ARG A 169 -23.32 -12.11 2.57
C ARG A 169 -22.53 -11.05 3.35
N HIS A 170 -21.71 -10.22 2.71
CA HIS A 170 -20.84 -9.28 3.44
C HIS A 170 -21.20 -7.80 3.28
N PHE A 171 -21.74 -7.38 2.14
CA PHE A 171 -21.99 -5.96 1.85
C PHE A 171 -23.01 -5.32 2.80
N GLY A 172 -24.12 -6.00 3.10
CA GLY A 172 -25.13 -5.46 4.03
C GLY A 172 -24.72 -5.48 5.52
N LYS A 173 -23.67 -6.22 5.89
CA LYS A 173 -23.23 -6.36 7.29
C LYS A 173 -22.09 -5.38 7.62
N VAL A 174 -21.11 -5.25 6.73
CA VAL A 174 -19.99 -4.29 6.87
C VAL A 174 -20.51 -2.84 6.89
N VAL A 175 -21.50 -2.51 6.05
CA VAL A 175 -22.15 -1.18 6.05
C VAL A 175 -22.90 -0.89 7.35
N LYS A 176 -23.51 -1.90 7.99
CA LYS A 176 -24.20 -1.73 9.28
C LYS A 176 -23.21 -1.54 10.43
N ASP A 177 -22.12 -2.29 10.40
CA ASP A 177 -21.10 -2.25 11.46
C ASP A 177 -20.32 -0.91 11.38
N ASN A 178 -19.96 -0.42 10.19
CA ASN A 178 -19.27 0.86 10.01
C ASN A 178 -20.13 2.08 10.38
N ASN A 179 -21.42 2.08 10.03
CA ASN A 179 -22.35 3.14 10.43
C ASN A 179 -22.60 3.17 11.94
N ALA A 180 -22.56 2.01 12.62
CA ALA A 180 -22.69 1.94 14.08
C ALA A 180 -21.47 2.54 14.79
N ILE A 181 -20.27 2.33 14.26
CA ILE A 181 -19.02 2.89 14.79
C ILE A 181 -19.01 4.43 14.64
N LEU A 182 -19.37 4.95 13.47
CA LEU A 182 -19.44 6.40 13.22
C LEU A 182 -20.48 7.11 14.10
N LYS A 183 -21.62 6.44 14.37
CA LYS A 183 -22.64 6.97 15.28
C LYS A 183 -22.16 7.01 16.73
N ALA A 184 -21.47 5.96 17.19
CA ALA A 184 -20.91 5.89 18.53
C ALA A 184 -19.77 6.91 18.79
N GLN A 185 -19.12 7.40 17.74
CA GLN A 185 -18.11 8.47 17.83
C GLN A 185 -18.75 9.87 17.87
N LYS A 186 -19.89 10.09 17.19
CA LYS A 186 -20.64 11.35 17.25
C LYS A 186 -21.34 11.57 18.59
N ASP A 187 -21.80 10.51 19.25
CA ASP A 187 -22.49 10.59 20.54
C ASP A 187 -21.54 10.80 21.74
N LYS A 188 -20.22 10.88 21.50
CA LYS A 188 -19.17 11.10 22.52
C LYS A 188 -18.58 12.52 22.52
N ASN A 189 -19.07 13.42 21.67
CA ASN A 189 -18.78 14.87 21.68
C ASN A 189 -20.06 15.65 21.99
#